data_AF-A0A943DPL2-F1
#
_entry.id   AF-A0A943DPL2-F1
#
_cell.length_a   1.000
_cell.length_b   1.000
_cell.length_c   1.000
_cell.angle_alpha   90.00
_cell.angle_beta   90.00
_cell.angle_gamma   90.00
#
_symmetry.space_group_name_H-M   'P 1'
#
loop_
_entity.id
_entity.type
_entity.pdbx_description
1 polymer ?
#
loop_
_entity_poly.entity_id
_entity_poly.type
_entity_poly.pdbx_seq_one_letter_code
_entity_poly.pdbx_strand_id
1 'polypeptide(L)'
;MKYIVFPTEKLNEIPQELLDELHLVPRKSVDGTQVIMKLVHYETLFPSVMTLPLLDDEETPQEPVYPYPTYEGDDLNVLLSGPAWTSKETL
;
A
#
# COMPACT_ATOMS: atom_id res chain seq x y z
N MET A 1 -3.95 -11.58 3.95
CA MET A 1 -2.70 -10.99 3.40
C MET A 1 -3.02 -9.55 3.09
N LYS A 2 -2.43 -8.62 3.82
CA LYS A 2 -2.72 -7.18 3.71
C LYS A 2 -1.86 -6.52 2.63
N TYR A 3 -2.48 -5.60 1.91
CA TYR A 3 -1.88 -4.78 0.88
C TYR A 3 -2.15 -3.31 1.21
N ILE A 4 -1.32 -2.42 0.71
CA ILE A 4 -1.43 -0.98 0.90
C ILE A 4 -1.35 -0.30 -0.46
N VAL A 5 -2.25 0.67 -0.69
CA VAL A 5 -2.29 1.48 -1.90
C VAL A 5 -1.78 2.86 -1.57
N PHE A 6 -0.64 3.24 -2.16
CA PHE A 6 -0.03 4.54 -1.94
C PHE A 6 0.33 5.18 -3.29
N PRO A 7 0.52 6.51 -3.35
CA PRO A 7 0.86 7.17 -4.60
C PRO A 7 2.26 6.76 -5.07
N THR A 8 2.45 6.60 -6.38
CA THR A 8 3.76 6.28 -6.95
C THR A 8 4.80 7.35 -6.65
N GLU A 9 4.40 8.57 -6.34
CA GLU A 9 5.31 9.66 -5.95
C GLU A 9 6.12 9.24 -4.72
N LYS A 10 5.46 8.67 -3.71
CA LYS A 10 6.10 8.13 -2.50
C LYS A 10 6.98 6.93 -2.79
N LEU A 11 6.63 6.12 -3.80
CA LEU A 11 7.50 5.06 -4.29
C LEU A 11 8.73 5.62 -5.01
N ASN A 12 8.60 6.72 -5.76
CA ASN A 12 9.72 7.38 -6.43
C ASN A 12 10.66 8.09 -5.44
N GLU A 13 10.18 8.44 -4.24
CA GLU A 13 11.04 8.89 -3.15
C GLU A 13 11.95 7.78 -2.61
N ILE A 14 11.55 6.50 -2.78
CA ILE A 14 12.38 5.35 -2.41
C ILE A 14 13.33 5.02 -3.58
N PRO A 15 14.64 4.90 -3.34
CA PRO A 15 15.59 4.51 -4.38
C PRO A 15 15.26 3.12 -4.92
N GLN A 16 15.31 2.96 -6.25
CA GLN A 16 15.06 1.67 -6.90
C GLN A 16 16.02 0.57 -6.41
N GLU A 17 17.21 0.93 -5.93
CA GLU A 17 18.16 0.01 -5.29
C GLU A 17 17.56 -0.69 -4.08
N LEU A 18 16.78 -0.01 -3.23
CA LEU A 18 16.09 -0.64 -2.09
C LEU A 18 14.96 -1.57 -2.54
N LEU A 19 14.21 -1.15 -3.58
CA LEU A 19 13.18 -2.01 -4.17
C LEU A 19 13.79 -3.29 -4.76
N ASP A 20 14.91 -3.15 -5.48
CA ASP A 20 15.62 -4.25 -6.13
C ASP A 20 16.26 -5.18 -5.11
N GLU A 21 16.93 -4.63 -4.08
CA GLU A 21 17.54 -5.38 -2.98
C GLU A 21 16.49 -6.19 -2.20
N LEU A 22 15.31 -5.62 -1.97
CA LEU A 22 14.19 -6.31 -1.32
C LEU A 22 13.39 -7.20 -2.29
N HIS A 23 13.78 -7.28 -3.56
CA HIS A 23 13.07 -8.00 -4.64
C HIS A 23 11.58 -7.64 -4.71
N LEU A 24 11.27 -6.37 -4.49
CA LEU A 24 9.91 -5.86 -4.47
C LEU A 24 9.46 -5.48 -5.87
N VAL A 25 8.36 -6.08 -6.30
CA VAL A 25 7.70 -5.75 -7.56
C VAL A 25 6.34 -5.12 -7.24
N PRO A 26 6.31 -3.84 -6.86
CA PRO A 26 5.07 -3.19 -6.52
C PRO A 26 4.26 -2.95 -7.80
N ARG A 27 2.97 -3.27 -7.76
CA ARG A 27 2.09 -3.22 -8.93
C ARG A 27 1.59 -1.79 -9.10
N LYS A 28 1.90 -1.16 -10.23
CA LYS A 28 1.43 0.20 -10.56
C LYS A 28 0.00 0.14 -11.11
N SER A 29 -0.78 1.19 -10.86
CA SER A 29 -2.12 1.35 -11.41
C SER A 29 -2.05 1.62 -12.92
N VAL A 30 -3.18 1.46 -13.61
CA VAL A 30 -3.30 1.77 -15.05
C VAL A 30 -2.93 3.22 -15.33
N ASP A 31 -3.37 4.11 -14.44
CA ASP A 31 -3.08 5.56 -14.51
C ASP A 31 -1.62 5.90 -14.13
N GLY A 32 -0.88 4.96 -13.54
CA GLY A 32 0.48 5.19 -13.05
C GLY A 32 0.59 6.09 -11.81
N THR A 33 -0.50 6.69 -11.31
CA THR A 33 -0.50 7.54 -10.09
C THR A 33 -0.38 6.74 -8.81
N GLN A 34 -0.89 5.50 -8.77
CA GLN A 34 -1.00 4.70 -7.55
C GLN A 34 -0.24 3.38 -7.69
N VAL A 35 0.15 2.81 -6.56
CA VAL A 35 0.87 1.54 -6.50
C VAL A 35 0.36 0.68 -5.35
N ILE A 36 0.14 -0.61 -5.63
CA ILE A 36 -0.21 -1.64 -4.66
C ILE A 36 1.05 -2.41 -4.29
N MET A 37 1.26 -2.56 -2.98
CA MET A 37 2.31 -3.38 -2.41
C MET A 37 1.78 -4.15 -1.21
N LYS A 38 2.43 -5.25 -0.83
CA LYS A 38 2.09 -5.94 0.43
C LYS A 38 2.44 -5.03 1.60
N LEU A 39 1.56 -4.98 2.60
CA LEU A 39 1.76 -4.20 3.83
C LEU A 39 3.12 -4.51 4.47
N VAL A 40 3.47 -5.80 4.55
CA VAL A 40 4.75 -6.26 5.11
C VAL A 40 5.97 -5.65 4.44
N HIS A 41 5.92 -5.38 3.13
CA HIS A 41 7.02 -4.76 2.39
C HIS A 41 7.00 -3.23 2.52
N TYR A 42 5.83 -2.65 2.74
CA TYR A 42 5.72 -1.23 3.04
C TYR A 42 6.31 -0.92 4.41
N GLU A 43 6.08 -1.79 5.39
CA GLU A 43 6.68 -1.65 6.72
C GLU A 43 8.21 -1.81 6.69
N THR A 44 8.77 -2.59 5.76
CA THR A 44 10.24 -2.67 5.57
C THR A 44 10.83 -1.46 4.87
N LEU A 45 10.10 -0.88 3.90
CA LEU A 45 10.55 0.30 3.14
C LEU A 45 10.35 1.62 3.91
N PHE A 46 9.26 1.69 4.68
CA PHE A 46 8.91 2.82 5.54
C PHE A 46 8.91 2.35 6.99
N PRO A 47 10.08 2.07 7.59
CA PRO A 47 10.17 1.56 8.96
C PRO A 47 9.70 2.53 10.06
N SER A 48 9.15 3.70 9.73
CA SER A 48 8.81 4.73 10.70
C SER A 48 7.64 5.64 10.26
N VAL A 49 6.40 5.12 10.31
CA VAL A 49 5.21 5.90 10.70
C VAL A 49 4.32 5.01 11.57
N MET A 50 4.89 4.42 12.63
CA MET A 50 4.08 4.18 13.82
C MET A 50 3.90 5.55 14.47
N THR A 51 2.95 6.35 13.97
CA THR A 51 2.30 7.31 14.85
C THR A 51 1.42 6.48 15.77
N LEU A 52 2.04 5.83 16.77
CA LEU A 52 1.32 5.42 17.96
C LEU A 52 0.62 6.69 18.45
N PRO A 53 -0.72 6.81 18.38
CA PRO A 53 -1.38 7.88 19.10
C PRO A 53 -0.96 7.69 20.55
N LEU A 54 -0.30 8.71 21.09
CA LEU A 54 0.12 8.72 22.48
C LEU A 54 -1.15 8.63 23.32
N LEU A 55 -1.44 7.42 23.78
CA LEU A 55 -2.17 7.06 24.99
C LEU A 55 -3.22 8.10 25.43
N ASP A 56 -4.41 8.03 24.88
CA ASP A 56 -5.60 8.57 25.56
C ASP A 56 -6.67 7.48 25.52
N ASP A 57 -6.83 6.87 26.69
CA ASP A 57 -7.99 6.17 27.26
C ASP A 57 -9.06 5.55 26.32
N GLU A 58 -9.50 4.35 26.72
CA GLU A 58 -10.75 3.69 26.32
C GLU A 58 -10.71 2.65 25.15
N GLU A 59 -10.46 1.39 25.55
CA GLU A 59 -11.20 0.17 25.17
C GLU A 59 -11.52 -0.12 23.69
N THR A 60 -10.63 0.20 22.74
CA THR A 60 -10.70 -0.42 21.40
C THR A 60 -9.31 -0.85 20.94
N PRO A 61 -9.14 -2.06 20.35
CA PRO A 61 -7.89 -2.41 19.69
C PRO A 61 -7.74 -1.49 18.47
N GLN A 62 -7.06 -0.37 18.66
CA GLN A 62 -6.83 0.60 17.60
C GLN A 62 -5.91 -0.06 16.57
N GLU A 63 -6.49 -0.47 15.45
CA GLU A 63 -5.73 -0.96 14.31
C GLU A 63 -4.71 0.12 13.90
N PRO A 64 -3.47 -0.28 13.55
CA PRO A 64 -2.44 0.67 13.13
C PRO A 64 -2.98 1.59 12.03
N VAL A 65 -3.02 2.89 12.30
CA VAL A 65 -3.47 3.89 11.33
C VAL A 65 -2.34 4.13 10.35
N TYR A 66 -2.44 3.48 9.19
CA TYR A 66 -1.55 3.77 8.09
C TYR A 66 -1.99 5.06 7.39
N PRO A 67 -1.05 5.90 6.91
CA PRO A 67 -1.38 7.11 6.15
C PRO A 67 -2.07 6.81 4.81
N TYR A 68 -2.14 5.54 4.42
CA TYR A 68 -2.70 5.07 3.16
C TYR A 68 -3.72 3.95 3.39
N PRO A 69 -4.73 3.81 2.51
CA PRO A 69 -5.73 2.76 2.63
C PRO A 69 -5.09 1.38 2.45
N THR A 70 -5.46 0.47 3.36
CA THR A 70 -5.05 -0.93 3.33
C THR A 70 -6.21 -1.82 2.88
N TYR A 71 -5.88 -2.88 2.15
CA TYR A 71 -6.84 -3.79 1.54
C TYR A 71 -6.42 -5.22 1.88
N GLU A 72 -7.39 -6.08 2.18
CA GLU A 72 -7.15 -7.49 2.47
C GLU A 72 -8.14 -8.38 1.72
N GLY A 73 -7.66 -9.53 1.24
CA GLY A 73 -8.52 -10.59 0.72
C GLY A 73 -9.44 -10.12 -0.41
N ASP A 74 -10.74 -10.08 -0.14
CA ASP A 74 -11.78 -9.74 -1.11
C ASP A 74 -11.73 -8.26 -1.52
N ASP A 75 -11.47 -7.35 -0.58
CA ASP A 75 -11.34 -5.91 -0.86
C ASP A 75 -10.23 -5.61 -1.86
N LEU A 76 -9.11 -6.33 -1.77
CA LEU A 76 -8.04 -6.23 -2.75
C LEU A 76 -8.51 -6.73 -4.12
N ASN A 77 -9.23 -7.86 -4.17
CA ASN A 77 -9.70 -8.41 -5.43
C ASN A 77 -10.72 -7.49 -6.11
N VAL A 78 -11.60 -6.86 -5.33
CA VAL A 78 -12.52 -5.82 -5.80
C VAL A 78 -11.76 -4.61 -6.32
N LEU A 79 -10.76 -4.13 -5.57
CA LEU A 79 -9.90 -3.03 -6.00
C LEU A 79 -9.18 -3.36 -7.32
N LEU A 80 -8.53 -4.52 -7.41
CA LEU A 80 -7.81 -4.98 -8.60
C LEU A 80 -8.73 -5.19 -9.80
N SER A 81 -9.99 -5.54 -9.56
CA SER A 81 -11.04 -5.64 -10.59
C SER A 81 -11.62 -4.28 -10.97
N GLY A 82 -11.29 -3.23 -10.22
CA GLY A 82 -11.70 -1.86 -10.48
C GLY A 82 -10.98 -1.25 -11.69
N PRO A 83 -11.59 -0.25 -12.36
CA PRO A 83 -11.05 0.37 -13.58
C PRO A 83 -9.68 1.05 -13.40
N ALA A 84 -9.28 1.33 -12.16
CA ALA A 84 -7.96 1.88 -11.84
C ALA A 84 -6.82 0.85 -12.00
N TRP A 85 -7.15 -0.44 -11.96
CA TRP A 85 -6.18 -1.55 -11.93
C TRP A 85 -6.39 -2.58 -13.04
N THR A 86 -7.62 -2.69 -13.52
CA THR A 86 -7.95 -3.40 -14.75
C THR A 86 -7.92 -2.40 -15.90
N SER A 87 -6.92 -2.52 -16.78
CA SER A 87 -6.99 -1.88 -18.08
C SER A 87 -8.17 -2.53 -18.78
N LYS A 88 -9.30 -1.82 -18.84
CA LYS A 88 -10.45 -2.29 -19.61
C LYS A 88 -10.04 -2.22 -21.08
N GLU A 89 -9.36 -3.26 -21.56
CA GLU A 89 -9.21 -3.57 -22.98
C GLU A 89 -10.62 -3.90 -23.48
N THR A 90 -11.41 -2.83 -23.72
CA THR A 90 -12.65 -2.93 -24.48
C THR A 90 -12.23 -2.96 -25.94
N LEU A 91 -12.05 -4.16 -26.46
CA LEU A 91 -12.15 -4.45 -27.89
C LEU A 91 -13.60 -4.82 -28.21
#